data_AF-W4G9U8-F1
#
_entry.id   AF-W4G9U8-F1
#
_cell.length_a   1.000
_cell.length_b   1.000
_cell.length_c   1.000
_cell.angle_alpha   90.00
_cell.angle_beta   90.00
_cell.angle_gamma   90.00
#
_symmetry.space_group_name_H-M   'P 1'
#
loop_
_entity.id
_entity.type
_entity.pdbx_description
1 polymer ?
#
loop_
_entity_poly.entity_id
_entity_poly.type
_entity_poly.pdbx_seq_one_letter_code
_entity_poly.pdbx_strand_id
1 'polypeptide(L)'
;MLATSTLQLMTTRLRNGDDTFALINANIPRHVGTVIQIERMYEYGDQHLSIVGRGRQRFELVDRVSLHHTMGQFMEGVSAQVRILPDFHAMPCPMPINFRRGGPSSSLKRRRPSLVAYWGPQQYMQFDGPSLVYQAKSILLQSVEYHAFMASTTNSTSSAAMSAPSDPTRFSYWLAAHLNLGLATRQRLLATSCVVGRLRALIEWLHHQSAVIQCSGCATTLAHTRAIFLKQDADHGGPASTFVNPYGAIHQILTMLAVERATYDPVGTPSLADTWFPGYTWQCISCVQCATFLGWRYVSTVEQAHPRVFFGLLRNAIG
;
A
#
# COMPACT_ATOMS: atom_id res chain seq x y z
N MET A 1 -8.97 -21.20 -9.10
CA MET A 1 -9.26 -21.86 -7.81
C MET A 1 -8.07 -22.71 -7.43
N LEU A 2 -7.60 -22.64 -6.18
CA LEU A 2 -6.57 -23.55 -5.69
C LEU A 2 -7.15 -24.97 -5.62
N ALA A 3 -6.33 -26.00 -5.83
CA ALA A 3 -6.77 -27.38 -5.62
C ALA A 3 -7.11 -27.60 -4.14
N THR A 4 -8.10 -28.46 -3.85
CA THR A 4 -8.49 -28.82 -2.47
C THR A 4 -7.31 -29.33 -1.65
N SER A 5 -6.38 -30.05 -2.30
CA SER A 5 -5.12 -30.51 -1.69
C SER A 5 -4.21 -29.35 -1.27
N THR A 6 -4.16 -28.25 -2.03
CA THR A 6 -3.40 -27.05 -1.65
C THR A 6 -4.01 -26.36 -0.44
N LEU A 7 -5.34 -26.27 -0.36
CA LEU A 7 -6.03 -25.70 0.81
C LEU A 7 -5.77 -26.53 2.06
N GLN A 8 -5.91 -27.86 1.98
CA GLN A 8 -5.61 -28.76 3.08
C GLN A 8 -4.15 -28.62 3.55
N LEU A 9 -3.20 -28.57 2.62
CA LEU A 9 -1.79 -28.34 2.94
C LEU A 9 -1.57 -27.02 3.69
N MET A 10 -2.17 -25.92 3.22
CA MET A 10 -2.06 -24.61 3.87
C MET A 10 -2.65 -24.65 5.28
N THR A 11 -3.84 -25.21 5.44
CA THR A 11 -4.50 -25.37 6.74
C THR A 11 -3.68 -26.22 7.71
N THR A 12 -3.14 -27.36 7.26
CA THR A 12 -2.31 -28.23 8.10
C THR A 12 -1.02 -27.53 8.54
N ARG A 13 -0.32 -26.84 7.62
CA ARG A 13 0.91 -26.09 7.99
C ARG A 13 0.62 -25.02 9.03
N LEU A 14 -0.46 -24.28 8.84
CA LEU A 14 -0.84 -23.21 9.76
C LEU A 14 -1.25 -23.74 11.14
N ARG A 15 -1.94 -24.88 11.20
CA ARG A 15 -2.26 -25.58 12.46
C ARG A 15 -1.00 -26.12 13.16
N ASN A 16 0.03 -26.46 12.41
CA ASN A 16 1.32 -26.92 12.92
C ASN A 16 2.25 -25.76 13.35
N GLY A 17 1.79 -24.51 13.26
CA GLY A 17 2.54 -23.33 13.72
C GLY A 17 3.38 -22.65 12.64
N ASP A 18 3.33 -23.10 11.38
CA ASP A 18 3.96 -22.39 10.27
C ASP A 18 3.07 -21.21 9.83
N ASP A 19 3.28 -20.05 10.44
CA ASP A 19 2.49 -18.83 10.22
C ASP A 19 3.06 -17.90 9.13
N THR A 20 4.07 -18.33 8.36
CA THR A 20 4.73 -17.47 7.37
C THR A 20 4.61 -17.95 5.93
N PHE A 21 4.37 -16.99 5.03
CA PHE A 21 4.27 -17.21 3.59
C PHE A 21 5.17 -16.23 2.83
N ALA A 22 5.71 -16.68 1.71
CA ALA A 22 6.52 -15.85 0.82
C ALA A 22 5.64 -15.26 -0.30
N LEU A 23 5.52 -13.93 -0.36
CA LEU A 23 4.84 -13.25 -1.46
C LEU A 23 5.85 -12.67 -2.45
N ILE A 24 5.69 -13.03 -3.72
CA ILE A 24 6.51 -12.55 -4.83
C ILE A 24 5.64 -12.00 -5.97
N ASN A 25 6.23 -11.12 -6.78
CA ASN A 25 5.67 -10.82 -8.09
C ASN A 25 6.14 -11.88 -9.09
N ALA A 26 5.23 -12.78 -9.48
CA ALA A 26 5.54 -13.87 -10.39
C ALA A 26 5.93 -13.41 -11.81
N ASN A 27 5.52 -12.19 -12.21
CA ASN A 27 5.75 -11.66 -13.55
C ASN A 27 7.17 -11.12 -13.77
N ILE A 28 7.98 -11.02 -12.71
CA ILE A 28 9.33 -10.47 -12.84
C ILE A 28 10.36 -11.46 -12.31
N PRO A 29 11.26 -11.98 -13.17
CA PRO A 29 12.34 -12.84 -12.73
C PRO A 29 13.29 -12.05 -11.81
N ARG A 30 13.69 -12.67 -10.69
CA ARG A 30 14.66 -12.15 -9.71
C ARG A 30 14.32 -10.75 -9.15
N HIS A 31 13.21 -10.67 -8.42
CA HIS A 31 12.82 -9.45 -7.69
C HIS A 31 12.71 -9.71 -6.18
N VAL A 32 12.64 -8.62 -5.42
CA VAL A 32 12.45 -8.64 -3.97
C VAL A 32 10.99 -8.98 -3.65
N GLY A 33 10.79 -9.98 -2.79
CA GLY A 33 9.51 -10.36 -2.22
C GLY A 33 9.35 -9.91 -0.77
N THR A 34 8.20 -10.23 -0.19
CA THR A 34 7.87 -9.92 1.21
C THR A 34 7.41 -11.19 1.92
N VAL A 35 8.04 -11.50 3.05
CA VAL A 35 7.54 -12.51 3.99
C VAL A 35 6.28 -11.94 4.64
N ILE A 36 5.18 -12.66 4.54
CA ILE A 36 3.90 -12.36 5.18
C ILE A 36 3.78 -13.27 6.40
N GLN A 37 3.53 -12.67 7.56
CA GLN A 37 3.11 -13.40 8.74
C GLN A 37 1.59 -13.38 8.82
N ILE A 38 0.97 -14.54 8.97
CA ILE A 38 -0.47 -14.69 9.12
C ILE A 38 -0.86 -14.30 10.55
N GLU A 39 -1.85 -13.43 10.64
CA GLU A 39 -2.37 -12.94 11.91
C GLU A 39 -3.74 -13.54 12.23
N ARG A 40 -4.55 -13.81 11.20
CA ARG A 40 -5.89 -14.39 11.34
C ARG A 40 -6.21 -15.34 10.21
N MET A 41 -7.00 -16.35 10.54
CA MET A 41 -7.53 -17.33 9.60
C MET A 41 -9.00 -17.56 9.90
N TYR A 42 -9.81 -17.66 8.85
CA TYR A 42 -11.20 -18.04 8.92
C TYR A 42 -11.44 -19.22 7.96
N GLU A 43 -11.86 -20.34 8.52
CA GLU A 43 -12.26 -21.53 7.78
C GLU A 43 -13.79 -21.52 7.65
N TYR A 44 -14.29 -21.50 6.41
CA TYR A 44 -15.72 -21.56 6.10
C TYR A 44 -16.01 -22.87 5.36
N GLY A 45 -16.28 -23.94 6.13
CA GLY A 45 -16.43 -25.29 5.59
C GLY A 45 -15.13 -25.84 4.97
N ASP A 46 -15.25 -26.87 4.14
CA ASP A 46 -14.08 -27.61 3.61
C ASP A 46 -13.42 -26.97 2.38
N GLN A 47 -14.00 -25.91 1.81
CA GLN A 47 -13.59 -25.35 0.52
C GLN A 47 -13.18 -23.88 0.55
N HIS A 48 -13.40 -23.17 1.66
CA HIS A 48 -13.12 -21.74 1.73
C HIS A 48 -12.24 -21.39 2.93
N LEU A 49 -11.07 -20.81 2.63
CA LEU A 49 -10.07 -20.39 3.58
C LEU A 49 -9.78 -18.90 3.35
N SER A 50 -10.06 -18.07 4.35
CA SER A 50 -9.71 -16.65 4.34
C SER A 50 -8.55 -16.40 5.30
N ILE A 51 -7.51 -15.74 4.82
CA ILE A 51 -6.27 -15.49 5.55
C ILE A 51 -5.99 -14.00 5.56
N VAL A 52 -5.72 -13.46 6.74
CA VAL A 52 -5.25 -12.09 6.93
C VAL A 52 -3.83 -12.14 7.46
N GLY A 53 -2.91 -11.46 6.78
CA GLY A 53 -1.50 -11.42 7.16
C GLY A 53 -0.88 -10.04 6.99
N ARG A 54 0.27 -9.86 7.65
CA ARG A 54 1.06 -8.63 7.64
C ARG A 54 2.43 -8.89 7.03
N GLY A 55 2.85 -8.01 6.13
CA GLY A 55 4.22 -8.02 5.59
C GLY A 55 5.25 -7.72 6.68
N ARG A 56 6.30 -8.54 6.79
CA ARG A 56 7.35 -8.45 7.81
C ARG A 56 8.71 -8.11 7.25
N GLN A 57 9.26 -8.98 6.42
CA GLN A 57 10.65 -8.88 5.97
C GLN A 57 10.75 -8.95 4.45
N ARG A 58 11.71 -8.21 3.91
CA ARG A 58 12.06 -8.31 2.49
C ARG A 58 12.96 -9.50 2.27
N PHE A 59 12.80 -10.16 1.14
CA PHE A 59 13.68 -11.26 0.76
C PHE A 59 13.99 -11.26 -0.74
N GLU A 60 15.11 -11.86 -1.11
CA GLU A 60 15.38 -12.26 -2.48
C GLU A 60 15.15 -13.76 -2.63
N LEU A 61 14.48 -14.15 -3.71
CA LEU A 61 14.26 -15.56 -4.04
C LEU A 61 15.57 -16.16 -4.57
N VAL A 62 16.09 -17.19 -3.87
CA VAL A 62 17.32 -17.89 -4.26
C VAL A 62 16.98 -19.02 -5.22
N ASP A 63 16.07 -19.91 -4.80
CA ASP A 63 15.62 -21.05 -5.60
C ASP A 63 14.14 -21.38 -5.31
N ARG A 64 13.44 -21.88 -6.34
CA ARG A 64 12.08 -22.41 -6.19
C ARG A 64 12.16 -23.92 -6.09
N VAL A 65 11.92 -24.45 -4.90
CA VAL A 65 11.91 -25.89 -4.66
C VAL A 65 10.46 -26.37 -4.68
N SER A 66 10.02 -26.90 -5.81
CA SER A 66 8.78 -27.68 -5.87
C SER A 66 9.05 -29.03 -5.20
N LEU A 67 8.47 -29.26 -4.02
CA LEU A 67 8.54 -30.57 -3.37
C LEU A 67 7.34 -31.40 -3.82
N HIS A 68 7.60 -32.49 -4.54
CA HIS A 68 6.65 -33.59 -4.68
C HIS A 68 6.89 -34.53 -3.50
N HIS A 69 5.97 -34.56 -2.52
CA HIS A 69 6.08 -35.56 -1.46
C HIS A 69 5.60 -36.92 -1.99
N THR A 70 6.51 -37.90 -2.02
CA THR A 70 6.20 -39.30 -2.30
C THR A 70 6.10 -40.03 -0.97
N MET A 71 4.87 -40.31 -0.52
CA MET A 71 4.48 -41.40 0.41
C MET A 71 2.98 -41.24 0.70
N GLY A 72 2.13 -41.80 -0.17
CA GLY A 72 0.71 -42.06 0.11
C GLY A 72 -0.29 -40.89 -0.01
N GLN A 73 0.13 -39.63 0.03
CA GLN A 73 -0.72 -38.46 -0.21
C GLN A 73 -0.03 -37.47 -1.15
N PHE A 74 -0.55 -37.32 -2.38
CA PHE A 74 -0.09 -36.30 -3.32
C PHE A 74 -0.48 -34.91 -2.81
N MET A 75 0.41 -34.26 -2.05
CA MET A 75 0.29 -32.84 -1.76
C MET A 75 1.43 -32.09 -2.44
N GLU A 76 1.13 -31.48 -3.58
CA GLU A 76 2.05 -30.60 -4.29
C GLU A 76 2.18 -29.29 -3.49
N GLY A 77 3.34 -29.10 -2.86
CA GLY A 77 3.65 -27.89 -2.10
C GLY A 77 4.79 -27.13 -2.75
N VAL A 78 4.55 -25.90 -3.18
CA VAL A 78 5.63 -25.01 -3.64
C VAL A 78 6.34 -24.47 -2.41
N SER A 79 7.64 -24.77 -2.27
CA SER A 79 8.52 -24.15 -1.29
C SER A 79 9.58 -23.32 -2.00
N ALA A 80 10.18 -22.37 -1.28
CA ALA A 80 11.18 -21.49 -1.85
C ALA A 80 12.29 -21.26 -0.85
N GLN A 81 13.54 -21.35 -1.31
CA GLN A 81 14.67 -20.87 -0.54
C GLN A 81 14.77 -19.36 -0.76
N VAL A 82 14.77 -18.62 0.34
CA VAL A 82 14.78 -17.15 0.32
C VAL A 82 15.94 -16.63 1.15
N ARG A 83 16.51 -15.51 0.72
CA ARG A 83 17.55 -14.77 1.45
C ARG A 83 16.94 -13.49 2.00
N ILE A 84 16.84 -13.40 3.32
CA ILE A 84 16.32 -12.19 3.99
C ILE A 84 17.27 -11.01 3.71
N LEU A 85 16.68 -9.87 3.33
CA LEU A 85 17.41 -8.65 3.00
C LEU A 85 17.37 -7.68 4.18
N PRO A 86 18.51 -7.07 4.58
CA PRO A 86 18.52 -6.03 5.60
C PRO A 86 17.95 -4.71 5.06
N ASP A 87 17.37 -3.92 5.96
CA ASP A 87 17.11 -2.50 5.72
C ASP A 87 18.23 -1.67 6.34
N PHE A 88 18.92 -0.87 5.51
CA PHE A 88 19.93 0.07 5.97
C PHE A 88 19.23 1.34 6.48
N HIS A 89 19.16 1.44 7.81
CA HIS A 89 18.55 2.57 8.52
C HIS A 89 19.22 3.91 8.19
N ALA A 90 18.48 5.00 8.35
CA ALA A 90 19.03 6.34 8.18
C ALA A 90 20.08 6.61 9.25
N MET A 91 21.33 6.83 8.82
CA MET A 91 22.39 7.27 9.72
C MET A 91 22.07 8.68 10.23
N PRO A 92 22.40 9.00 11.49
CA PRO A 92 22.23 10.34 12.00
C PRO A 92 23.11 11.30 11.19
N CYS A 93 22.64 12.54 11.01
CA CYS A 93 23.44 13.58 10.39
C CYS A 93 24.79 13.69 11.13
N PRO A 94 25.94 13.65 10.42
CA PRO A 94 27.25 13.74 11.04
C PRO A 94 27.45 15.10 11.72
N MET A 95 26.70 16.13 11.31
CA MET A 95 26.75 17.45 11.91
C MET A 95 25.70 17.59 13.02
N PRO A 96 26.05 18.16 14.18
CA PRO A 96 25.06 18.42 15.24
C PRO A 96 24.01 19.43 14.72
N ILE A 97 22.80 18.94 14.42
CA ILE A 97 21.65 19.75 14.01
C ILE A 97 21.04 20.43 15.26
N ASN A 98 21.81 21.25 15.96
CA ASN A 98 21.31 22.11 17.05
C ASN A 98 20.88 23.48 16.50
N PHE A 99 20.01 23.49 15.49
CA PHE A 99 19.42 24.72 14.95
C PHE A 99 17.97 24.99 15.42
N ARG A 100 17.31 24.08 16.15
CA ARG A 100 15.87 24.26 16.50
C ARG A 100 15.41 23.85 17.90
N ARG A 101 16.28 23.53 18.86
CA ARG A 101 15.90 23.42 20.28
C ARG A 101 16.67 24.42 21.13
N GLY A 102 16.34 25.69 20.95
CA GLY A 102 16.61 26.72 21.96
C GLY A 102 15.60 26.56 23.08
N GLY A 103 15.86 25.65 24.02
CA GLY A 103 15.32 25.78 25.38
C GLY A 103 16.16 26.83 26.12
N PRO A 104 15.57 27.69 26.96
CA PRO A 104 16.36 28.62 27.74
C PRO A 104 17.15 27.84 28.80
N SER A 105 18.42 28.21 28.95
CA SER A 105 19.31 27.81 30.03
C SER A 105 19.93 26.40 29.94
N SER A 106 21.16 26.34 29.42
CA SER A 106 22.29 25.90 30.25
C SER A 106 23.61 26.32 29.60
N SER A 107 24.31 27.15 30.34
CA SER A 107 25.62 27.73 30.08
C SER A 107 26.74 26.69 30.20
N LEU A 108 26.82 25.76 29.25
CA LEU A 108 28.00 24.93 29.06
C LEU A 108 28.48 25.04 27.62
N LYS A 109 29.47 25.92 27.41
CA LYS A 109 30.28 26.02 26.19
C LYS A 109 31.07 24.73 25.99
N ARG A 110 30.41 23.62 25.62
CA ARG A 110 31.11 22.45 25.08
C ARG A 110 31.73 22.87 23.76
N ARG A 111 33.07 22.90 23.70
CA ARG A 111 33.85 23.01 22.47
C ARG A 111 33.28 22.00 21.47
N ARG A 112 32.69 22.52 20.39
CA ARG A 112 32.14 21.70 19.31
C ARG A 112 33.31 21.01 18.63
N PRO A 113 33.30 19.68 18.44
CA PRO A 113 34.27 19.07 17.54
C PRO A 113 34.08 19.73 16.17
N SER A 114 35.15 20.30 15.62
CA SER A 114 35.15 20.76 14.24
C SER A 114 35.15 19.53 13.34
N LEU A 115 34.00 18.90 13.16
CA LEU A 115 33.85 17.91 12.12
C LEU A 115 34.09 18.64 10.79
N VAL A 116 35.16 18.25 10.10
CA VAL A 116 35.47 18.74 8.76
C VAL A 116 34.43 18.12 7.84
N ALA A 117 33.34 18.85 7.64
CA ALA A 117 32.31 18.50 6.69
C ALA A 117 32.74 18.99 5.31
N TYR A 118 32.77 18.08 4.34
CA TYR A 118 33.12 18.45 2.96
C TYR A 118 32.01 19.31 2.32
N TRP A 119 30.74 19.02 2.65
CA TRP A 119 29.60 19.81 2.21
C TRP A 119 29.02 20.70 3.31
N GLY A 120 28.19 21.66 2.93
CA GLY A 120 27.44 22.49 3.88
C GLY A 120 26.34 21.71 4.62
N PRO A 121 25.81 22.27 5.73
CA PRO A 121 24.75 21.62 6.52
C PRO A 121 23.49 21.28 5.70
N GLN A 122 23.11 22.14 4.76
CA GLN A 122 21.93 21.95 3.91
C GLN A 122 22.05 20.70 3.03
N GLN A 123 23.24 20.41 2.51
CA GLN A 123 23.50 19.23 1.70
C GLN A 123 23.34 17.95 2.53
N TYR A 124 23.89 17.92 3.75
CA TYR A 124 23.73 16.76 4.64
C TYR A 124 22.28 16.55 5.10
N MET A 125 21.52 17.64 5.32
CA MET A 125 20.10 17.55 5.68
C MET A 125 19.24 16.84 4.62
N GLN A 126 19.64 16.84 3.35
CA GLN A 126 18.94 16.09 2.28
C GLN A 126 19.06 14.56 2.44
N PHE A 127 19.90 14.08 3.36
CA PHE A 127 20.11 12.67 3.65
C PHE A 127 19.76 12.30 5.10
N ASP A 128 19.33 13.27 5.90
CA ASP A 128 18.93 13.05 7.29
C ASP A 128 17.52 12.46 7.37
N GLY A 129 17.39 11.26 7.94
CA GLY A 129 16.13 10.53 8.00
C GLY A 129 14.97 11.33 8.61
N PRO A 130 15.12 11.87 9.84
CA PRO A 130 14.10 12.71 10.46
C PRO A 130 13.72 13.94 9.64
N SER A 131 14.70 14.61 9.01
CA SER A 131 14.45 15.76 8.13
C SER A 131 13.64 15.37 6.90
N LEU A 132 13.92 14.22 6.29
CA LEU A 132 13.14 13.69 5.16
C LEU A 132 11.72 13.31 5.57
N VAL A 133 11.53 12.70 6.74
CA VAL A 133 10.19 12.42 7.28
C VAL A 133 9.41 13.72 7.47
N TYR A 134 10.05 14.75 8.06
CA TYR A 134 9.43 16.06 8.24
C TYR A 134 9.04 16.69 6.90
N GLN A 135 9.95 16.69 5.92
CA GLN A 135 9.70 17.21 4.57
C GLN A 135 8.50 16.50 3.92
N ALA A 136 8.47 15.17 3.95
CA ALA A 136 7.36 14.41 3.39
C ALA A 136 6.04 14.76 4.10
N LYS A 137 6.02 14.81 5.44
CA LYS A 137 4.84 15.23 6.20
C LYS A 137 4.39 16.65 5.84
N SER A 138 5.32 17.58 5.65
CA SER A 138 5.01 18.95 5.23
C SER A 138 4.37 19.01 3.85
N ILE A 139 4.88 18.26 2.87
CA ILE A 139 4.28 18.18 1.52
C ILE A 139 2.86 17.63 1.60
N LEU A 140 2.66 16.55 2.36
CA LEU A 140 1.35 15.95 2.56
C LEU A 140 0.37 16.93 3.23
N LEU A 141 0.80 17.66 4.27
CA LEU A 141 0.00 18.70 4.94
C LEU A 141 -0.23 19.97 4.10
N GLN A 142 0.38 20.10 2.94
CA GLN A 142 0.13 21.21 2.02
C GLN A 142 -0.70 20.78 0.81
N SER A 143 -0.82 19.46 0.58
CA SER A 143 -1.62 18.91 -0.52
C SER A 143 -3.10 18.89 -0.14
N VAL A 144 -3.89 19.61 -0.92
CA VAL A 144 -5.37 19.62 -0.81
C VAL A 144 -5.93 18.23 -1.08
N GLU A 145 -5.31 17.49 -2.00
CA GLU A 145 -5.63 16.10 -2.33
C GLU A 145 -5.43 15.19 -1.11
N TYR A 146 -4.32 15.37 -0.41
CA TYR A 146 -4.03 14.62 0.82
C TYR A 146 -4.95 15.03 1.98
N HIS A 147 -5.36 16.29 2.08
CA HIS A 147 -6.33 16.73 3.09
C HIS A 147 -7.72 16.13 2.86
N ALA A 148 -8.22 16.13 1.62
CA ALA A 148 -9.47 15.46 1.27
C ALA A 148 -9.40 13.96 1.58
N PHE A 149 -8.24 13.36 1.27
CA PHE A 149 -7.95 11.97 1.58
C PHE A 149 -7.97 11.68 3.10
N MET A 150 -7.25 12.45 3.91
CA MET A 150 -7.16 12.28 5.37
C MET A 150 -8.48 12.58 6.09
N ALA A 151 -9.22 13.61 5.66
CA ALA A 151 -10.49 13.98 6.26
C ALA A 151 -11.54 12.87 6.15
N SER A 152 -11.43 12.00 5.14
CA SER A 152 -12.27 10.81 5.01
C SER A 152 -11.83 9.62 5.88
N THR A 153 -10.62 9.68 6.47
CA THR A 153 -10.03 8.61 7.29
C THR A 153 -10.41 8.72 8.77
N THR A 154 -10.69 9.91 9.27
CA THR A 154 -10.90 10.16 10.71
C THR A 154 -12.20 10.94 10.96
N ASN A 155 -13.11 10.40 11.77
CA ASN A 155 -14.24 11.16 12.34
C ASN A 155 -13.76 12.25 13.33
N SER A 156 -12.47 12.24 13.68
CA SER A 156 -11.79 13.27 14.46
C SER A 156 -10.95 14.17 13.56
N THR A 157 -11.00 15.48 13.79
CA THR A 157 -10.20 16.54 13.16
C THR A 157 -8.68 16.42 13.39
N SER A 158 -8.19 15.34 13.99
CA SER A 158 -6.78 15.03 14.18
C SER A 158 -6.19 14.34 12.94
N SER A 159 -5.51 15.14 12.11
CA SER A 159 -4.77 14.75 10.91
C SER A 159 -4.03 13.41 11.05
N ALA A 160 -4.32 12.42 10.20
CA ALA A 160 -3.60 11.14 10.19
C ALA A 160 -2.14 11.25 9.67
N ALA A 161 -1.68 12.41 9.18
CA ALA A 161 -0.23 12.68 9.06
C ALA A 161 0.44 12.84 10.44
N MET A 162 -0.33 13.20 11.47
CA MET A 162 0.12 13.22 12.86
C MET A 162 0.18 11.81 13.48
N SER A 163 -0.65 10.86 13.01
CA SER A 163 -0.58 9.45 13.46
C SER A 163 0.49 8.63 12.70
N ALA A 164 1.03 9.15 11.60
CA ALA A 164 2.08 8.49 10.84
C ALA A 164 3.37 8.30 11.67
N PRO A 165 4.06 7.15 11.54
CA PRO A 165 5.26 6.84 12.32
C PRO A 165 6.33 7.93 12.23
N SER A 166 7.07 8.16 13.32
CA SER A 166 8.22 9.08 13.34
C SER A 166 9.53 8.42 12.94
N ASP A 167 9.63 7.09 13.10
CA ASP A 167 10.81 6.32 12.66
C ASP A 167 10.92 6.35 11.12
N PRO A 168 12.06 6.77 10.54
CA PRO A 168 12.23 6.89 9.09
C PRO A 168 11.95 5.59 8.32
N THR A 169 12.33 4.45 8.89
CA THR A 169 12.16 3.13 8.25
C THR A 169 10.67 2.80 8.14
N ARG A 170 9.96 2.82 9.26
CA ARG A 170 8.52 2.57 9.32
C ARG A 170 7.73 3.59 8.51
N PHE A 171 8.11 4.86 8.58
CA PHE A 171 7.46 5.92 7.81
C PHE A 171 7.59 5.68 6.30
N SER A 172 8.76 5.24 5.82
CA SER A 172 8.96 4.98 4.39
C SER A 172 8.02 3.89 3.83
N TYR A 173 7.81 2.80 4.59
CA TYR A 173 6.87 1.75 4.18
C TYR A 173 5.41 2.16 4.37
N TRP A 174 5.11 2.85 5.47
CA TRP A 174 3.79 3.43 5.70
C TRP A 174 3.40 4.34 4.53
N LEU A 175 4.27 5.27 4.13
CA LEU A 175 4.02 6.18 3.04
C LEU A 175 3.82 5.41 1.72
N ALA A 176 4.69 4.46 1.38
CA ALA A 176 4.54 3.65 0.17
C ALA A 176 3.22 2.85 0.10
N ALA A 177 2.69 2.42 1.25
CA ALA A 177 1.38 1.76 1.33
C ALA A 177 0.22 2.72 1.08
N HIS A 178 0.34 3.99 1.50
CA HIS A 178 -0.71 5.01 1.43
C HIS A 178 -0.69 5.85 0.14
N LEU A 179 0.28 5.65 -0.75
CA LEU A 179 0.34 6.37 -2.03
C LEU A 179 -0.22 5.55 -3.20
N ASN A 180 -0.73 6.23 -4.23
CA ASN A 180 -1.20 5.59 -5.47
C ASN A 180 -0.06 5.20 -6.43
N LEU A 181 0.97 4.53 -5.90
CA LEU A 181 2.10 4.01 -6.68
C LEU A 181 1.69 2.86 -7.63
N GLY A 182 2.10 2.95 -8.89
CA GLY A 182 2.05 1.84 -9.85
C GLY A 182 2.95 0.66 -9.46
N LEU A 183 2.70 -0.52 -10.04
CA LEU A 183 3.39 -1.76 -9.69
C LEU A 183 4.92 -1.67 -9.86
N ALA A 184 5.40 -1.09 -10.96
CA ALA A 184 6.83 -0.94 -11.21
C ALA A 184 7.52 -0.06 -10.15
N THR A 185 6.90 1.07 -9.77
CA THR A 185 7.42 1.95 -8.72
C THR A 185 7.43 1.26 -7.36
N ARG A 186 6.38 0.50 -7.02
CA ARG A 186 6.35 -0.30 -5.79
C ARG A 186 7.45 -1.34 -5.73
N GLN A 187 7.69 -2.05 -6.82
CA GLN A 187 8.76 -3.03 -6.93
C GLN A 187 10.13 -2.38 -6.74
N ARG A 188 10.38 -1.23 -7.38
CA ARG A 188 11.62 -0.47 -7.17
C ARG A 188 11.79 -0.05 -5.70
N LEU A 189 10.76 0.51 -5.08
CA LEU A 189 10.81 0.94 -3.67
C LEU A 189 11.02 -0.22 -2.69
N LEU A 190 10.43 -1.38 -2.98
CA LEU A 190 10.64 -2.60 -2.22
C LEU A 190 12.07 -3.13 -2.39
N ALA A 191 12.64 -3.02 -3.59
CA ALA A 191 14.03 -3.39 -3.84
C ALA A 191 15.04 -2.45 -3.17
N THR A 192 14.70 -1.17 -2.98
CA THR A 192 15.57 -0.19 -2.31
C THR A 192 15.84 -0.57 -0.86
N SER A 193 17.07 -0.94 -0.55
CA SER A 193 17.50 -1.35 0.81
C SER A 193 17.83 -0.19 1.74
N CYS A 194 18.13 0.99 1.19
CA CYS A 194 18.45 2.19 1.96
C CYS A 194 17.20 3.00 2.29
N VAL A 195 16.93 3.25 3.57
CA VAL A 195 15.77 4.03 4.03
C VAL A 195 15.79 5.45 3.48
N VAL A 196 16.96 6.11 3.47
CA VAL A 196 17.14 7.46 2.91
C VAL A 196 16.81 7.48 1.42
N GLY A 197 17.32 6.51 0.67
CA GLY A 197 17.01 6.37 -0.76
C GLY A 197 15.52 6.17 -1.01
N ARG A 198 14.86 5.33 -0.19
CA ARG A 198 13.42 5.09 -0.29
C ARG A 198 12.61 6.34 0.00
N LEU A 199 12.94 7.08 1.06
CA LEU A 199 12.27 8.34 1.41
C LEU A 199 12.42 9.40 0.33
N ARG A 200 13.63 9.57 -0.22
CA ARG A 200 13.86 10.53 -1.30
C ARG A 200 13.06 10.20 -2.55
N ALA A 201 13.02 8.94 -2.96
CA ALA A 201 12.20 8.51 -4.10
C ALA A 201 10.70 8.75 -3.87
N LEU A 202 10.23 8.56 -2.63
CA LEU A 202 8.84 8.86 -2.27
C LEU A 202 8.55 10.38 -2.29
N ILE A 203 9.47 11.20 -1.79
CA ILE A 203 9.35 12.67 -1.81
C ILE A 203 9.34 13.20 -3.25
N GLU A 204 10.23 12.67 -4.10
CA GLU A 204 10.25 12.98 -5.54
C GLU A 204 8.91 12.62 -6.19
N TRP A 205 8.36 11.44 -5.88
CA TRP A 205 7.02 11.06 -6.35
C TRP A 205 5.95 12.04 -5.87
N LEU A 206 5.98 12.47 -4.60
CA LEU A 206 5.01 13.43 -4.05
C LEU A 206 5.05 14.79 -4.78
N HIS A 207 6.22 15.21 -5.26
CA HIS A 207 6.36 16.44 -6.05
C HIS A 207 5.83 16.31 -7.48
N HIS A 208 5.84 15.10 -8.04
CA HIS A 208 5.45 14.83 -9.44
C HIS A 208 4.08 14.15 -9.57
N GLN A 209 3.34 13.98 -8.49
CA GLN A 209 2.02 13.35 -8.53
C GLN A 209 1.03 14.22 -9.33
N SER A 210 0.11 13.55 -10.01
CA SER A 210 -0.92 14.19 -10.81
C SER A 210 -2.13 14.58 -9.95
N ALA A 211 -2.73 15.73 -10.26
CA ALA A 211 -4.02 16.16 -9.71
C ALA A 211 -5.23 15.41 -10.32
N VAL A 212 -4.97 14.59 -11.35
CA VAL A 212 -5.97 13.78 -12.06
C VAL A 212 -5.59 12.31 -12.04
N ILE A 213 -6.62 11.47 -12.03
CA ILE A 213 -6.54 10.02 -12.20
C ILE A 213 -6.91 9.71 -13.64
N GLN A 214 -6.07 8.96 -14.32
CA GLN A 214 -6.24 8.65 -15.75
C GLN A 214 -6.43 7.16 -15.97
N CYS A 215 -7.05 6.78 -17.10
CA CYS A 215 -7.10 5.39 -17.52
C CYS A 215 -5.69 4.92 -17.92
N SER A 216 -5.24 3.80 -17.37
CA SER A 216 -3.95 3.20 -17.71
C SER A 216 -3.81 2.77 -19.17
N GLY A 217 -4.93 2.45 -19.84
CA GLY A 217 -4.94 1.98 -21.24
C GLY A 217 -4.85 3.09 -22.28
N CYS A 218 -5.41 4.27 -22.00
CA CYS A 218 -5.52 5.35 -23.00
C CYS A 218 -5.27 6.77 -22.46
N ALA A 219 -4.86 6.90 -21.20
CA ALA A 219 -4.62 8.17 -20.51
C ALA A 219 -5.82 9.14 -20.43
N THR A 220 -7.04 8.70 -20.77
CA THR A 220 -8.26 9.49 -20.59
C THR A 220 -8.41 9.84 -19.11
N THR A 221 -8.56 11.13 -18.81
CA THR A 221 -8.85 11.61 -17.45
C THR A 221 -10.18 11.04 -16.97
N LEU A 222 -10.17 10.35 -15.84
CA LEU A 222 -11.36 9.71 -15.25
C LEU A 222 -11.90 10.54 -14.09
N ALA A 223 -11.02 11.11 -13.27
CA ALA A 223 -11.40 11.82 -12.06
C ALA A 223 -10.27 12.74 -11.57
N HIS A 224 -10.57 13.56 -10.55
CA HIS A 224 -9.55 14.31 -9.81
C HIS A 224 -9.13 13.58 -8.54
N THR A 225 -7.86 13.67 -8.16
CA THR A 225 -7.30 13.08 -6.93
C THR A 225 -8.01 13.56 -5.66
N ARG A 226 -8.57 14.79 -5.67
CA ARG A 226 -9.40 15.32 -4.57
C ARG A 226 -10.71 14.57 -4.32
N ALA A 227 -11.15 13.73 -5.26
CA ALA A 227 -12.35 12.91 -5.10
C ALA A 227 -12.03 11.55 -4.45
N ILE A 228 -10.75 11.24 -4.18
CA ILE A 228 -10.39 10.05 -3.39
C ILE A 228 -10.96 10.22 -1.98
N PHE A 229 -11.61 9.18 -1.49
CA PHE A 229 -12.07 9.10 -0.11
C PHE A 229 -11.92 7.68 0.40
N LEU A 230 -11.93 7.49 1.72
CA LEU A 230 -12.03 6.20 2.36
C LEU A 230 -13.48 5.88 2.68
N LYS A 231 -13.96 4.77 2.16
CA LYS A 231 -15.17 4.16 2.71
C LYS A 231 -14.75 3.37 3.95
N GLN A 232 -15.26 3.78 5.11
CA GLN A 232 -14.91 3.18 6.40
C GLN A 232 -15.16 1.67 6.38
N ASP A 233 -14.07 0.91 6.53
CA ASP A 233 -14.10 -0.41 7.14
C ASP A 233 -12.96 -0.44 8.17
N ALA A 234 -13.31 -0.69 9.43
CA ALA A 234 -12.44 -0.47 10.59
C ALA A 234 -11.15 -1.33 10.58
N ASP A 235 -11.13 -2.40 9.77
CA ASP A 235 -10.04 -3.39 9.74
C ASP A 235 -9.01 -3.18 8.61
N HIS A 236 -9.26 -2.28 7.65
CA HIS A 236 -8.47 -2.17 6.42
C HIS A 236 -7.97 -0.74 6.20
N GLY A 237 -7.06 -0.29 7.06
CA GLY A 237 -6.51 1.06 7.03
C GLY A 237 -5.60 1.34 5.81
N GLY A 238 -6.14 2.03 4.80
CA GLY A 238 -5.39 2.66 3.71
C GLY A 238 -6.28 3.13 2.53
N PRO A 239 -5.83 4.07 1.68
CA PRO A 239 -6.56 4.63 0.52
C PRO A 239 -7.07 3.60 -0.47
N ALA A 240 -6.23 2.59 -0.65
CA ALA A 240 -6.51 1.46 -1.51
C ALA A 240 -6.64 0.25 -0.61
N SER A 241 -7.88 -0.19 -0.41
CA SER A 241 -8.16 -1.41 0.32
C SER A 241 -8.00 -2.62 -0.59
N THR A 242 -7.50 -3.71 -0.03
CA THR A 242 -7.33 -4.97 -0.75
C THR A 242 -8.54 -5.84 -0.46
N PHE A 243 -9.30 -6.14 -1.48
CA PHE A 243 -10.50 -6.97 -1.40
C PHE A 243 -10.30 -8.28 -2.15
N VAL A 244 -11.02 -9.32 -1.74
CA VAL A 244 -11.01 -10.63 -2.40
C VAL A 244 -12.41 -10.89 -2.92
N ASN A 245 -12.55 -11.25 -4.19
CA ASN A 245 -13.84 -11.64 -4.75
C ASN A 245 -14.17 -13.11 -4.40
N PRO A 246 -15.42 -13.58 -4.59
CA PRO A 246 -15.81 -14.97 -4.29
C PRO A 246 -14.98 -16.04 -5.00
N TYR A 247 -14.34 -15.70 -6.13
CA TYR A 247 -13.49 -16.59 -6.90
C TYR A 247 -12.02 -16.59 -6.43
N GLY A 248 -11.70 -15.84 -5.37
CA GLY A 248 -10.36 -15.74 -4.79
C GLY A 248 -9.43 -14.74 -5.50
N ALA A 249 -9.95 -13.91 -6.42
CA ALA A 249 -9.16 -12.87 -7.07
C ALA A 249 -8.99 -11.66 -6.14
N ILE A 250 -7.75 -11.19 -6.01
CA ILE A 250 -7.38 -10.08 -5.14
C ILE A 250 -7.41 -8.77 -5.94
N HIS A 251 -8.13 -7.77 -5.45
CA HIS A 251 -8.31 -6.47 -6.07
C HIS A 251 -7.85 -5.36 -5.12
N GLN A 252 -6.95 -4.50 -5.58
CA GLN A 252 -6.62 -3.24 -4.89
C GLN A 252 -7.50 -2.13 -5.43
N ILE A 253 -8.35 -1.57 -4.58
CA ILE A 253 -9.44 -0.68 -4.99
C ILE A 253 -9.26 0.68 -4.35
N LEU A 254 -9.21 1.71 -5.20
CA LEU A 254 -9.23 3.10 -4.80
C LEU A 254 -10.68 3.62 -4.85
N THR A 255 -11.21 4.07 -3.70
CA THR A 255 -12.57 4.60 -3.62
C THR A 255 -12.63 6.08 -3.98
N MET A 256 -13.55 6.44 -4.87
CA MET A 256 -13.72 7.77 -5.46
C MET A 256 -15.15 8.26 -5.32
N LEU A 257 -15.34 9.49 -4.86
CA LEU A 257 -16.65 10.14 -4.76
C LEU A 257 -17.25 10.43 -6.14
N ALA A 258 -16.39 10.69 -7.14
CA ALA A 258 -16.82 11.04 -8.47
C ALA A 258 -15.84 10.51 -9.53
N VAL A 259 -16.42 10.04 -10.63
CA VAL A 259 -15.76 9.72 -11.90
C VAL A 259 -16.57 10.41 -12.99
N GLU A 260 -15.89 11.02 -13.96
CA GLU A 260 -16.52 11.78 -15.02
C GLU A 260 -17.43 10.89 -15.86
N ARG A 261 -18.73 11.21 -15.90
CA ARG A 261 -19.77 10.33 -16.47
C ARG A 261 -19.50 9.94 -17.92
N ALA A 262 -18.94 10.84 -18.72
CA ALA A 262 -18.66 10.61 -20.14
C ALA A 262 -17.49 9.64 -20.39
N THR A 263 -16.74 9.27 -19.35
CA THR A 263 -15.48 8.51 -19.47
C THR A 263 -15.62 7.04 -19.13
N TYR A 264 -16.76 6.62 -18.57
CA TYR A 264 -17.06 5.23 -18.23
C TYR A 264 -18.40 4.76 -18.77
N ASP A 265 -18.47 3.48 -19.09
CA ASP A 265 -19.70 2.77 -19.48
C ASP A 265 -20.03 1.66 -18.46
N PRO A 266 -21.24 1.67 -17.86
CA PRO A 266 -21.69 0.58 -16.99
C PRO A 266 -21.99 -0.70 -17.78
N VAL A 267 -21.49 -1.83 -17.28
CA VAL A 267 -21.66 -3.15 -17.89
C VAL A 267 -22.46 -4.06 -16.95
N GLY A 268 -23.49 -4.73 -17.51
CA GLY A 268 -24.36 -5.65 -16.77
C GLY A 268 -25.39 -4.94 -15.87
N THR A 269 -26.08 -5.70 -15.02
CA THR A 269 -27.08 -5.17 -14.08
C THR A 269 -26.47 -4.93 -12.69
N PRO A 270 -26.85 -3.86 -11.97
CA PRO A 270 -26.44 -3.67 -10.58
C PRO A 270 -26.84 -4.86 -9.69
N SER A 271 -25.93 -5.30 -8.82
CA SER A 271 -26.14 -6.45 -7.93
C SER A 271 -25.73 -6.14 -6.49
N LEU A 272 -26.43 -6.74 -5.52
CA LEU A 272 -26.04 -6.76 -4.10
C LEU A 272 -25.19 -7.99 -3.75
N ALA A 273 -25.20 -9.02 -4.60
CA ALA A 273 -24.50 -10.27 -4.34
C ALA A 273 -23.00 -9.98 -4.16
N ASP A 274 -22.40 -10.50 -3.08
CA ASP A 274 -20.96 -10.39 -2.83
C ASP A 274 -20.40 -8.96 -2.82
N THR A 275 -21.23 -7.97 -2.46
CA THR A 275 -20.76 -6.58 -2.34
C THR A 275 -19.73 -6.43 -1.22
N TRP A 276 -18.60 -5.78 -1.51
CA TRP A 276 -17.62 -5.39 -0.50
C TRP A 276 -18.09 -4.21 0.37
N PHE A 277 -19.17 -3.53 -0.02
CA PHE A 277 -19.70 -2.39 0.71
C PHE A 277 -21.17 -2.65 1.04
N PRO A 278 -21.47 -3.19 2.24
CA PRO A 278 -22.83 -3.48 2.65
C PRO A 278 -23.78 -2.29 2.48
N GLY A 279 -24.98 -2.55 1.96
CA GLY A 279 -25.95 -1.50 1.63
C GLY A 279 -25.72 -0.81 0.27
N TYR A 280 -24.73 -1.25 -0.53
CA TYR A 280 -24.50 -0.76 -1.88
C TYR A 280 -24.58 -1.88 -2.91
N THR A 281 -25.36 -1.64 -3.96
CA THR A 281 -25.24 -2.41 -5.21
C THR A 281 -23.95 -2.04 -5.90
N TRP A 282 -23.37 -2.97 -6.65
CA TRP A 282 -22.23 -2.72 -7.53
C TRP A 282 -22.57 -3.06 -8.98
N GLN A 283 -21.93 -2.36 -9.90
CA GLN A 283 -22.02 -2.58 -11.34
C GLN A 283 -20.65 -2.38 -11.96
N CYS A 284 -20.24 -3.27 -12.86
CA CYS A 284 -18.96 -3.16 -13.57
C CYS A 284 -18.93 -1.88 -14.41
N ILE A 285 -17.76 -1.24 -14.51
CA ILE A 285 -17.54 -0.10 -15.39
C ILE A 285 -16.27 -0.28 -16.23
N SER A 286 -16.36 0.10 -17.50
CA SER A 286 -15.24 0.10 -18.44
C SER A 286 -14.99 1.48 -19.02
N CYS A 287 -13.76 1.77 -19.44
CA CYS A 287 -13.43 3.02 -20.09
C CYS A 287 -14.12 3.12 -21.45
N VAL A 288 -14.81 4.23 -21.72
CA VAL A 288 -15.49 4.46 -23.00
C VAL A 288 -14.51 4.46 -24.17
N GLN A 289 -13.28 4.95 -23.97
CA GLN A 289 -12.31 5.15 -25.05
C GLN A 289 -11.58 3.86 -25.47
N CYS A 290 -11.24 2.99 -24.52
CA CYS A 290 -10.40 1.81 -24.79
C CYS A 290 -10.97 0.50 -24.26
N ALA A 291 -12.21 0.51 -23.75
CA ALA A 291 -12.88 -0.64 -23.15
C ALA A 291 -12.15 -1.31 -21.96
N THR A 292 -11.06 -0.71 -21.46
CA THR A 292 -10.33 -1.24 -20.28
C THR A 292 -11.29 -1.30 -19.09
N PHE A 293 -11.36 -2.45 -18.43
CA PHE A 293 -12.12 -2.61 -17.21
C PHE A 293 -11.55 -1.73 -16.10
N LEU A 294 -12.34 -0.77 -15.62
CA LEU A 294 -11.89 0.24 -14.66
C LEU A 294 -12.16 -0.17 -13.21
N GLY A 295 -13.20 -0.99 -12.98
CA GLY A 295 -13.65 -1.39 -11.65
C GLY A 295 -15.17 -1.33 -11.55
N TRP A 296 -15.68 -0.74 -10.47
CA TRP A 296 -17.10 -0.81 -10.14
C TRP A 296 -17.69 0.54 -9.75
N ARG A 297 -18.95 0.75 -10.14
CA ARG A 297 -19.83 1.81 -9.64
C ARG A 297 -20.71 1.26 -8.54
N TYR A 298 -20.75 1.93 -7.40
CA TYR A 298 -21.55 1.57 -6.24
C TYR A 298 -22.72 2.53 -6.05
N VAL A 299 -23.92 2.00 -5.82
CA VAL A 299 -25.13 2.79 -5.55
C VAL A 299 -25.80 2.27 -4.29
N SER A 300 -26.02 3.17 -3.33
CA SER A 300 -26.69 2.84 -2.07
C SER A 300 -28.11 2.33 -2.32
N THR A 301 -28.59 1.42 -1.48
CA THR A 301 -30.00 1.04 -1.41
C THR A 301 -30.81 1.98 -0.52
N VAL A 302 -30.14 2.77 0.33
CA VAL A 302 -30.73 3.72 1.29
C VAL A 302 -30.59 5.16 0.78
N GLU A 303 -31.70 5.89 0.63
CA GLU A 303 -31.72 7.22 0.01
C GLU A 303 -30.85 8.25 0.74
N GLN A 304 -30.82 8.22 2.07
CA GLN A 304 -30.09 9.19 2.91
C GLN A 304 -28.60 8.85 3.09
N ALA A 305 -28.10 7.80 2.43
CA ALA A 305 -26.71 7.39 2.59
C ALA A 305 -25.75 8.36 1.89
N HIS A 306 -24.63 8.65 2.57
CA HIS A 306 -23.56 9.49 2.03
C HIS A 306 -22.26 8.66 1.90
N PRO A 307 -21.62 8.65 0.72
CA PRO A 307 -22.13 9.11 -0.57
C PRO A 307 -23.25 8.19 -1.11
N ARG A 308 -24.24 8.74 -1.82
CA ARG A 308 -25.31 7.95 -2.50
C ARG A 308 -24.75 7.06 -3.61
N VAL A 309 -23.77 7.58 -4.34
CA VAL A 309 -23.04 6.90 -5.41
C VAL A 309 -21.55 7.13 -5.19
N PHE A 310 -20.75 6.09 -5.36
CA PHE A 310 -19.30 6.20 -5.42
C PHE A 310 -18.73 5.16 -6.37
N PHE A 311 -17.41 5.18 -6.57
CA PHE A 311 -16.72 4.28 -7.47
C PHE A 311 -15.57 3.59 -6.76
N GLY A 312 -15.34 2.31 -7.06
CA GLY A 312 -14.14 1.58 -6.69
C GLY A 312 -13.33 1.31 -7.95
N LEU A 313 -12.26 2.08 -8.16
CA LEU A 313 -11.39 1.92 -9.32
C LEU A 313 -10.25 0.95 -9.00
N LEU A 314 -9.98 0.04 -9.92
CA LEU A 314 -8.84 -0.87 -9.84
C LEU A 314 -7.54 -0.10 -10.01
N ARG A 315 -6.61 -0.30 -9.07
CA ARG A 315 -5.32 0.39 -9.10
C ARG A 315 -4.51 0.15 -10.37
N ASN A 316 -4.56 -1.05 -10.93
CA ASN A 316 -3.85 -1.36 -12.19
C ASN A 316 -4.57 -0.85 -13.43
N ALA A 317 -5.83 -0.42 -13.31
CA ALA A 317 -6.59 0.18 -14.40
C ALA A 317 -6.38 1.70 -14.48
N ILE A 318 -5.74 2.32 -13.49
CA ILE A 318 -5.56 3.77 -13.37
C ILE A 318 -4.09 4.18 -13.25
N GLY A 319 -3.77 5.37 -13.77
CA GLY A 319 -2.47 6.05 -13.68
C GLY A 319 -2.55 7.35 -12.89
#